data_AF-A0A2T7UCS8-F1
#
_entry.id   AF-A0A2T7UCS8-F1
#
_cell.length_a   1.000
_cell.length_b   1.000
_cell.length_c   1.000
_cell.angle_alpha   90.00
_cell.angle_beta   90.00
_cell.angle_gamma   90.00
#
_symmetry.space_group_name_H-M   'P 1'
#
loop_
_entity.id
_entity.type
_entity.pdbx_description
1 polymer ?
#
loop_
_entity_poly.entity_id
_entity_poly.type
_entity_poly.pdbx_seq_one_letter_code
_entity_poly.pdbx_strand_id
1 'polypeptide(L)'
;MTPRTPLWLLIGICFGAACVALYFSWAKEFIAVDRCLDAGGSYEERWQTCNLHQSEESAEKFSVYTGPVYTGTLDGQQVHLQIRDDFQTYRMVKDGLRMEGDVNTEKGFEQDHNAVVYVLDWKRDAPLQTRLLLDKNGGVEQLLLIGDDHKLQKEVALRAEAAY
;
A
#
# COMPACT_ATOMS: atom_id res chain seq x y z
N MET A 1 -25.83 46.77 13.51
CA MET A 1 -26.64 45.74 12.81
C MET A 1 -26.03 44.39 13.13
N THR A 2 -26.65 43.61 14.02
CA THR A 2 -26.25 42.23 14.29
C THR A 2 -26.95 41.33 13.27
N PRO A 3 -26.22 40.53 12.46
CA PRO A 3 -26.85 39.66 11.50
C PRO A 3 -27.62 38.58 12.27
N ARG A 4 -28.95 38.54 12.12
CA ARG A 4 -29.77 37.42 12.57
C ARG A 4 -29.53 36.26 11.61
N THR A 5 -28.57 35.40 11.92
CA THR A 5 -28.38 34.16 11.19
C THR A 5 -29.64 33.29 11.38
N PRO A 6 -30.28 32.84 10.29
CA PRO A 6 -31.48 32.02 10.37
C PRO A 6 -31.15 30.69 11.05
N LEU A 7 -32.02 30.27 11.98
CA LEU A 7 -31.85 29.09 12.84
C LEU A 7 -31.51 27.81 12.04
N TRP A 8 -32.05 27.67 10.83
CA TRP A 8 -31.79 26.55 9.93
C TRP A 8 -30.33 26.44 9.47
N LEU A 9 -29.64 27.58 9.27
CA LEU A 9 -28.21 27.58 8.96
C LEU A 9 -27.38 27.11 10.15
N LEU A 10 -27.76 27.48 11.37
CA LEU A 10 -27.09 27.01 12.59
C LEU A 10 -27.27 25.50 12.78
N ILE A 11 -28.48 24.98 12.55
CA ILE A 11 -28.75 23.52 12.61
C ILE A 11 -27.93 22.78 11.55
N GLY A 12 -27.90 23.29 10.31
CA GLY A 12 -27.13 22.68 9.22
C GLY A 12 -25.62 22.66 9.50
N ILE A 13 -25.06 23.76 10.02
CA ILE A 13 -23.65 23.84 10.41
C ILE A 13 -23.35 22.87 11.56
N CYS A 14 -24.22 22.78 12.56
CA CYS A 14 -24.02 21.90 13.71
C CYS A 14 -24.07 20.41 13.29
N PHE A 15 -25.01 20.05 12.42
CA PHE A 15 -25.12 18.70 11.89
C PHE A 15 -23.93 18.34 10.99
N GLY A 16 -23.51 19.25 10.10
CA GLY A 16 -22.32 19.07 9.27
C GLY A 16 -21.05 18.90 10.11
N ALA A 17 -20.85 19.73 11.13
CA ALA A 17 -19.72 19.62 12.04
C ALA A 17 -19.72 18.30 12.82
N ALA A 18 -20.88 17.82 13.28
CA ALA A 18 -21.02 16.54 13.95
C ALA A 18 -20.68 15.36 13.01
N CYS A 19 -21.16 15.38 11.76
CA CYS A 19 -20.83 14.36 10.76
C CYS A 19 -19.33 14.33 10.43
N VAL A 20 -18.71 15.51 10.26
CA VAL A 20 -17.26 15.60 10.02
C VAL A 20 -16.48 15.08 11.22
N ALA A 21 -16.85 15.47 12.44
CA ALA A 21 -16.21 14.99 13.66
C ALA A 21 -16.28 13.45 13.77
N LEU A 22 -17.47 12.86 13.55
CA LEU A 22 -17.67 11.41 13.56
C LEU A 22 -16.85 10.70 12.48
N TYR A 23 -16.76 11.28 11.29
CA TYR A 23 -15.97 10.71 10.19
C TYR A 23 -14.48 10.64 10.54
N PHE A 24 -13.92 11.75 11.05
CA PHE A 24 -12.52 11.82 11.43
C PHE A 24 -12.20 11.04 12.70
N SER A 25 -13.14 10.92 13.64
CA SER A 25 -12.90 10.24 14.92
C SER A 25 -13.09 8.72 14.86
N TRP A 26 -13.97 8.21 14.00
CA TRP A 26 -14.39 6.80 14.04
C TRP A 26 -14.48 6.15 12.67
N ALA A 27 -15.11 6.81 11.69
CA ALA A 27 -15.34 6.17 10.39
C ALA A 27 -14.03 5.91 9.63
N LYS A 28 -13.06 6.82 9.71
CA LYS A 28 -11.76 6.66 9.04
C LYS A 28 -10.98 5.43 9.53
N GLU A 29 -11.00 5.18 10.84
CA GLU A 29 -10.32 4.01 11.41
C GLU A 29 -11.06 2.72 11.06
N PHE A 30 -12.39 2.69 11.15
CA PHE A 30 -13.19 1.54 10.73
C PHE A 30 -12.97 1.15 9.27
N ILE A 31 -12.89 2.14 8.35
CA ILE A 31 -12.63 1.88 6.93
C ILE A 31 -11.24 1.25 6.72
N ALA A 32 -10.24 1.65 7.51
CA ALA A 32 -8.90 1.08 7.43
C ALA A 32 -8.86 -0.37 7.93
N VAL A 33 -9.57 -0.68 9.02
CA VAL A 33 -9.70 -2.03 9.55
C VAL A 33 -10.47 -2.93 8.57
N ASP A 34 -11.61 -2.46 8.07
CA ASP A 34 -12.48 -3.21 7.15
C ASP A 34 -11.72 -3.58 5.86
N ARG A 35 -11.01 -2.61 5.26
CA ARG A 35 -10.14 -2.86 4.09
C ARG A 35 -9.00 -3.84 4.39
N CYS A 36 -8.43 -3.80 5.59
CA CYS A 36 -7.39 -4.75 6.00
C CYS A 36 -7.94 -6.18 6.12
N LEU A 37 -9.12 -6.31 6.73
CA LEU A 37 -9.82 -7.59 6.87
C LEU A 37 -10.30 -8.13 5.53
N ASP A 38 -10.80 -7.28 4.63
CA ASP A 38 -11.14 -7.63 3.25
C ASP A 38 -9.91 -8.09 2.45
N ALA A 39 -8.76 -7.46 2.69
CA ALA A 39 -7.49 -7.89 2.16
C ALA A 39 -6.98 -9.19 2.81
N GLY A 40 -7.66 -9.75 3.81
CA GLY A 40 -7.28 -10.99 4.49
C GLY A 40 -6.13 -10.85 5.49
N GLY A 41 -5.83 -9.63 5.94
CA GLY A 41 -4.80 -9.34 6.95
C GLY A 41 -5.36 -9.21 8.36
N SER A 42 -4.47 -9.13 9.36
CA SER A 42 -4.78 -8.73 10.73
C SER A 42 -4.41 -7.26 10.95
N TYR A 43 -5.34 -6.48 11.49
CA TYR A 43 -5.11 -5.07 11.80
C TYR A 43 -4.50 -4.91 13.20
N GLU A 44 -3.37 -4.20 13.30
CA GLU A 44 -2.70 -3.88 14.57
C GLU A 44 -3.04 -2.44 14.99
N GLU A 45 -3.94 -2.29 15.97
CA GLU A 45 -4.47 -0.99 16.41
C GLU A 45 -3.38 -0.03 16.91
N ARG A 46 -2.33 -0.55 17.55
CA ARG A 46 -1.27 0.28 18.16
C ARG A 46 -0.46 1.07 17.14
N TRP A 47 -0.31 0.54 15.93
CA TRP A 47 0.52 1.15 14.88
C TRP A 47 -0.28 1.55 13.64
N GLN A 48 -1.59 1.34 13.66
CA GLN A 48 -2.48 1.51 12.50
C GLN A 48 -1.94 0.80 11.26
N THR A 49 -1.38 -0.40 11.45
CA THR A 49 -0.74 -1.19 10.40
C THR A 49 -1.57 -2.43 10.12
N CYS A 50 -1.81 -2.71 8.83
CA CYS A 50 -2.37 -3.98 8.38
C CYS A 50 -1.24 -4.98 8.13
N ASN A 51 -1.23 -6.09 8.84
CA ASN A 51 -0.29 -7.17 8.63
C ASN A 51 -0.98 -8.29 7.83
N LEU A 52 -0.51 -8.57 6.61
CA LEU A 52 -1.09 -9.62 5.78
C LEU A 52 -0.65 -11.04 6.21
N HIS A 53 0.27 -11.16 7.19
CA HIS A 53 0.75 -12.42 7.72
C HIS A 53 0.88 -12.40 9.27
N GLN A 54 -0.08 -13.01 9.95
CA GLN A 54 0.04 -13.29 11.38
C GLN A 54 0.96 -14.52 11.59
N SER A 55 2.25 -14.29 11.79
CA SER A 55 3.06 -15.16 12.65
C SER A 55 3.48 -14.35 13.89
N GLU A 56 3.28 -14.93 15.07
CA GLU A 56 3.52 -14.32 16.40
C GLU A 56 4.99 -13.87 16.63
N GLU A 57 5.88 -14.11 15.68
CA GLU A 57 7.32 -13.85 15.77
C GLU A 57 7.74 -12.44 15.31
N SER A 58 6.79 -11.63 14.83
CA SER A 58 7.11 -10.39 14.10
C SER A 58 7.29 -9.16 14.97
N ALA A 59 6.74 -9.12 16.20
CA ALA A 59 6.69 -7.90 17.03
C ALA A 59 8.06 -7.29 17.42
N GLU A 60 9.16 -8.04 17.34
CA GLU A 60 10.51 -7.57 17.70
C GLU A 60 11.38 -7.12 16.51
N LYS A 61 10.95 -7.31 15.24
CA LYS A 61 11.80 -7.04 14.06
C LYS A 61 11.70 -5.61 13.50
N PHE A 62 11.19 -4.66 14.29
CA PHE A 62 10.64 -3.38 13.79
C PHE A 62 11.41 -2.11 14.19
N SER A 63 12.69 -1.97 13.84
CA SER A 63 13.33 -0.65 13.94
C SER A 63 14.05 -0.16 12.70
N VAL A 64 14.45 -1.03 11.76
CA VAL A 64 15.10 -0.57 10.53
C VAL A 64 14.63 -1.40 9.33
N TYR A 65 13.78 -0.79 8.51
CA TYR A 65 13.49 -1.29 7.17
C TYR A 65 14.51 -0.64 6.23
N THR A 66 15.57 -1.38 5.90
CA THR A 66 16.56 -1.00 4.90
C THR A 66 16.21 -1.68 3.57
N GLY A 67 16.45 -0.99 2.45
CA GLY A 67 16.19 -1.53 1.11
C GLY A 67 15.58 -0.48 0.17
N PRO A 68 15.41 -0.84 -1.12
CA PRO A 68 14.95 0.11 -2.13
C PRO A 68 13.52 0.56 -1.85
N VAL A 69 13.29 1.86 -2.04
CA VAL A 69 11.98 2.51 -1.93
C VAL A 69 11.52 2.88 -3.32
N TYR A 70 10.26 2.58 -3.63
CA TYR A 70 9.61 2.88 -4.89
C TYR A 70 8.32 3.64 -4.63
N THR A 71 8.08 4.68 -5.41
CA THR A 71 6.89 5.54 -5.28
C THR A 71 6.21 5.68 -6.62
N GLY A 72 4.87 5.66 -6.63
CA GLY A 72 4.08 5.82 -7.84
C GLY A 72 2.61 5.51 -7.61
N THR A 73 1.97 4.87 -8.59
CA THR A 73 0.54 4.58 -8.59
C THR A 73 0.28 3.10 -8.84
N LEU A 74 -0.50 2.47 -7.97
CA LEU A 74 -1.05 1.12 -8.16
C LEU A 74 -2.56 1.17 -7.99
N ASP A 75 -3.30 0.57 -8.92
CA ASP A 75 -4.77 0.59 -8.96
C ASP A 75 -5.39 1.99 -8.86
N GLY A 76 -4.72 3.00 -9.45
CA GLY A 76 -5.15 4.40 -9.39
C GLY A 76 -4.88 5.10 -8.05
N GLN A 77 -4.18 4.46 -7.12
CA GLN A 77 -3.85 5.02 -5.80
C GLN A 77 -2.36 5.29 -5.66
N GLN A 78 -2.00 6.40 -5.01
CA GLN A 78 -0.62 6.71 -4.68
C GLN A 78 -0.08 5.67 -3.69
N VAL A 79 1.07 5.08 -4.02
CA VAL A 79 1.71 4.05 -3.22
C VAL A 79 3.18 4.37 -2.97
N HIS A 80 3.63 4.10 -1.75
CA HIS A 80 5.04 3.98 -1.38
C HIS A 80 5.34 2.53 -1.01
N LEU A 81 6.15 1.85 -1.80
CA LEU A 81 6.56 0.47 -1.60
C LEU A 81 8.04 0.43 -1.20
N GLN A 82 8.35 -0.20 -0.08
CA GLN A 82 9.71 -0.49 0.31
C GLN A 82 9.90 -2.00 0.39
N ILE A 83 10.88 -2.53 -0.34
CA ILE A 83 11.26 -3.93 -0.26
C ILE A 83 12.42 -4.02 0.72
N ARG A 84 12.34 -4.96 1.68
CA ARG A 84 13.43 -5.16 2.65
C ARG A 84 14.68 -5.68 1.93
N ASP A 85 15.85 -5.33 2.42
CA ASP A 85 17.15 -5.69 1.85
C ASP A 85 17.42 -7.21 1.78
N ASP A 86 16.77 -8.00 2.64
CA ASP A 86 16.78 -9.47 2.55
C ASP A 86 15.80 -10.04 1.51
N PHE A 87 15.00 -9.19 0.86
CA PHE A 87 13.99 -9.53 -0.14
C PHE A 87 12.95 -10.56 0.32
N GLN A 88 12.65 -10.62 1.62
CA GLN A 88 11.65 -11.55 2.18
C GLN A 88 10.32 -10.88 2.49
N THR A 89 10.34 -9.59 2.83
CA THR A 89 9.12 -8.84 3.13
C THR A 89 9.12 -7.50 2.41
N TYR A 90 7.93 -6.93 2.27
CA TYR A 90 7.75 -5.55 1.85
C TYR A 90 6.89 -4.79 2.86
N ARG A 91 7.04 -3.46 2.84
CA ARG A 91 6.12 -2.52 3.46
C ARG A 91 5.55 -1.63 2.38
N MET A 92 4.25 -1.41 2.43
CA MET A 92 3.57 -0.54 1.50
C MET A 92 2.75 0.50 2.28
N VAL A 93 2.72 1.75 1.81
CA VAL A 93 1.72 2.72 2.22
C VAL A 93 0.80 2.97 1.05
N LYS A 94 -0.48 2.64 1.21
CA LYS A 94 -1.56 2.82 0.21
C LYS A 94 -2.74 3.48 0.91
N ASP A 95 -3.25 4.60 0.37
CA ASP A 95 -4.32 5.39 1.01
C ASP A 95 -4.05 5.82 2.46
N GLY A 96 -2.78 6.02 2.82
CA GLY A 96 -2.37 6.35 4.19
C GLY A 96 -2.44 5.19 5.18
N LEU A 97 -2.84 3.99 4.72
CA LEU A 97 -2.71 2.76 5.48
C LEU A 97 -1.33 2.16 5.23
N ARG A 98 -0.62 1.83 6.32
CA ARG A 98 0.60 1.05 6.24
C ARG A 98 0.23 -0.43 6.22
N MET A 99 0.76 -1.14 5.24
CA MET A 99 0.58 -2.57 5.03
C MET A 99 1.95 -3.25 5.02
N GLU A 100 2.00 -4.48 5.50
CA GLU A 100 3.19 -5.33 5.41
C GLU A 100 2.80 -6.71 4.92
N GLY A 101 3.67 -7.30 4.11
CA GLY A 101 3.44 -8.62 3.52
C GLY A 101 4.74 -9.30 3.12
N ASP A 102 4.62 -10.56 2.72
CA ASP A 102 5.75 -11.34 2.22
C ASP A 102 6.02 -10.99 0.75
N VAL A 103 7.28 -10.99 0.34
CA VAL A 103 7.66 -10.88 -1.07
C VAL A 103 8.48 -12.10 -1.48
N ASN A 104 8.22 -12.60 -2.68
CA ASN A 104 9.11 -13.53 -3.35
C ASN A 104 9.77 -12.84 -4.54
N THR A 105 11.01 -13.22 -4.83
CA THR A 105 11.75 -12.73 -6.00
C THR A 105 11.89 -13.86 -7.00
N GLU A 106 11.18 -13.75 -8.10
CA GLU A 106 11.25 -14.69 -9.22
C GLU A 106 12.22 -14.22 -10.30
N LYS A 107 12.75 -15.16 -11.07
CA LYS A 107 13.60 -14.91 -12.23
C LYS A 107 12.89 -15.31 -13.51
N GLY A 108 13.04 -14.47 -14.52
CA GLY A 108 12.50 -14.69 -15.85
C GLY A 108 11.13 -14.04 -16.05
N PHE A 109 10.96 -13.38 -17.19
CA PHE A 109 9.69 -12.86 -17.66
C PHE A 109 9.69 -12.82 -19.20
N GLU A 110 8.66 -13.39 -19.83
CA GLU A 110 8.58 -13.56 -21.29
C GLU A 110 9.86 -14.19 -21.89
N GLN A 111 10.59 -13.46 -22.75
CA GLN A 111 11.81 -13.91 -23.42
C GLN A 111 13.08 -13.55 -22.64
N ASP A 112 12.99 -12.73 -21.58
CA ASP A 112 14.13 -12.35 -20.76
C ASP A 112 14.23 -13.27 -19.54
N HIS A 113 15.17 -14.22 -19.60
CA HIS A 113 15.43 -15.16 -18.49
C HIS A 113 16.11 -14.51 -17.27
N ASN A 114 16.65 -13.30 -17.41
CA ASN A 114 17.33 -12.58 -16.34
C ASN A 114 16.46 -11.51 -15.70
N ALA A 115 15.25 -11.29 -16.21
CA ALA A 115 14.27 -10.41 -15.61
C ALA A 115 14.02 -10.77 -14.15
N VAL A 116 13.83 -9.75 -13.31
CA VAL A 116 13.53 -9.92 -11.88
C VAL A 116 12.10 -9.51 -11.65
N VAL A 117 11.29 -10.41 -11.07
CA VAL A 117 9.90 -10.15 -10.74
C VAL A 117 9.72 -10.22 -9.24
N TYR A 118 9.27 -9.12 -8.63
CA TYR A 118 8.80 -9.12 -7.25
C TYR A 118 7.34 -9.55 -7.21
N VAL A 119 7.06 -10.57 -6.42
CA VAL A 119 5.71 -11.10 -6.20
C VAL A 119 5.32 -10.79 -4.76
N LEU A 120 4.49 -9.76 -4.59
CA LEU A 120 3.96 -9.37 -3.30
C LEU A 120 2.85 -10.34 -2.90
N ASP A 121 2.80 -10.68 -1.61
CA ASP A 121 1.87 -11.62 -1.00
C ASP A 121 1.90 -13.00 -1.67
N TRP A 122 3.09 -13.45 -2.10
CA TRP A 122 3.31 -14.66 -2.91
C TRP A 122 2.73 -15.96 -2.33
N LYS A 123 2.47 -16.01 -1.02
CA LYS A 123 1.86 -17.17 -0.35
C LYS A 123 0.36 -17.27 -0.59
N ARG A 124 -0.28 -16.22 -1.14
CA ARG A 124 -1.70 -16.20 -1.50
C ARG A 124 -1.92 -16.78 -2.89
N ASP A 125 -3.18 -17.04 -3.23
CA ASP A 125 -3.56 -17.44 -4.57
C ASP A 125 -3.17 -16.36 -5.60
N ALA A 126 -2.77 -16.78 -6.80
CA ALA A 126 -2.25 -15.90 -7.85
C ALA A 126 -3.09 -14.64 -8.14
N PRO A 127 -4.44 -14.66 -8.13
CA PRO A 127 -5.25 -13.45 -8.34
C PRO A 127 -5.15 -12.40 -7.23
N LEU A 128 -4.60 -12.76 -6.07
CA LEU A 128 -4.40 -11.88 -4.92
C LEU A 128 -2.94 -11.43 -4.79
N GLN A 129 -2.07 -11.87 -5.69
CA GLN A 129 -0.66 -11.48 -5.71
C GLN A 129 -0.49 -10.23 -6.57
N THR A 130 0.36 -9.30 -6.14
CA THR A 130 0.80 -8.20 -6.99
C THR A 130 2.15 -8.55 -7.60
N ARG A 131 2.25 -8.59 -8.93
CA ARG A 131 3.48 -8.97 -9.64
C ARG A 131 4.10 -7.76 -10.32
N LEU A 132 5.35 -7.46 -9.97
CA LEU A 132 6.05 -6.25 -10.39
C LEU A 132 7.37 -6.63 -11.07
N LEU A 133 7.50 -6.31 -12.35
CA LEU A 133 8.74 -6.48 -13.09
C LEU A 133 9.69 -5.33 -12.75
N LEU A 134 10.90 -5.65 -12.30
CA LEU A 134 11.98 -4.70 -12.14
C LEU A 134 12.60 -4.37 -13.50
N ASP A 135 12.46 -3.12 -13.90
CA ASP A 135 13.07 -2.56 -15.10
C ASP A 135 14.16 -1.55 -14.70
N LYS A 136 15.34 -1.67 -15.32
CA LYS A 136 16.52 -0.84 -15.02
C LYS A 136 16.92 0.03 -16.21
N ASN A 137 15.94 0.61 -16.87
CA ASN A 137 16.17 1.43 -18.06
C ASN A 137 16.80 2.79 -17.72
N GLY A 138 17.89 3.13 -18.40
CA GLY A 138 18.51 4.46 -18.33
C GLY A 138 19.13 4.83 -16.97
N GLY A 139 19.47 3.84 -16.15
CA GLY A 139 20.06 4.06 -14.81
C GLY A 139 19.05 4.41 -13.72
N VAL A 140 17.75 4.34 -14.02
CA VAL A 140 16.67 4.49 -13.04
C VAL A 140 15.99 3.13 -12.87
N GLU A 141 15.92 2.64 -11.63
CA GLU A 141 15.14 1.46 -11.33
C GLU A 141 13.65 1.83 -11.26
N GLN A 142 12.81 1.06 -11.94
CA GLN A 142 11.37 1.23 -11.96
C GLN A 142 10.67 -0.13 -11.92
N LEU A 143 9.43 -0.13 -11.43
CA LEU A 143 8.59 -1.31 -11.34
C LEU A 143 7.41 -1.15 -12.29
N LEU A 144 7.25 -2.14 -13.14
CA LEU A 144 6.15 -2.26 -14.10
C LEU A 144 5.18 -3.33 -13.60
N LEU A 145 3.88 -3.04 -13.61
CA LEU A 145 2.87 -3.98 -13.17
C LEU A 145 2.67 -5.09 -14.22
N ILE A 146 2.72 -6.35 -13.78
CA ILE A 146 2.30 -7.50 -14.58
C ILE A 146 0.84 -7.75 -14.23
N GLY A 147 -0.06 -7.62 -15.22
CA GLY A 147 -1.48 -7.85 -15.01
C GLY A 147 -1.82 -9.32 -14.79
N ASP A 148 -3.06 -9.57 -14.39
CA ASP A 148 -3.60 -10.92 -14.19
C ASP A 148 -3.57 -11.77 -15.47
N ASP A 149 -3.57 -11.12 -16.63
CA ASP A 149 -3.40 -11.75 -17.96
C ASP A 149 -1.94 -12.11 -18.29
N HIS A 150 -1.05 -11.94 -17.32
CA HIS A 150 0.41 -12.14 -17.41
C HIS A 150 1.09 -11.25 -18.44
N LYS A 151 0.46 -10.13 -18.81
CA LYS A 151 1.07 -9.13 -19.68
C LYS A 151 1.57 -7.95 -18.89
N LEU A 152 2.66 -7.37 -19.39
CA LEU A 152 3.21 -6.16 -18.83
C LEU A 152 2.30 -4.97 -19.14
N GLN A 153 1.94 -4.22 -18.11
CA GLN A 153 1.28 -2.94 -18.28
C GLN A 153 2.30 -1.90 -18.77
N LYS A 154 1.91 -1.10 -19.76
CA LYS A 154 2.81 -0.15 -20.43
C LYS A 154 3.14 1.07 -19.58
N GLU A 155 2.36 1.33 -18.54
CA GLU A 155 2.56 2.44 -17.64
C GLU A 155 3.48 2.02 -16.50
N VAL A 156 4.42 2.92 -16.17
CA VAL A 156 5.29 2.73 -15.01
C VAL A 156 4.43 2.82 -13.76
N ALA A 157 4.40 1.73 -13.00
CA ALA A 157 3.64 1.68 -11.75
C ALA A 157 4.39 2.42 -10.65
N LEU A 158 5.66 2.10 -10.43
CA LEU A 158 6.46 2.69 -9.35
C LEU A 158 7.87 3.04 -9.85
N ARG A 159 8.45 4.13 -9.33
CA ARG A 159 9.83 4.56 -9.62
C ARG A 159 10.66 4.54 -8.36
N ALA A 160 11.91 4.08 -8.45
CA ALA A 160 12.81 4.10 -7.31
C ALA A 160 13.07 5.54 -6.85
N GLU A 161 13.07 5.75 -5.54
CA GLU A 161 13.55 6.98 -4.94
C GLU A 161 15.08 7.02 -4.97
N ALA A 162 15.66 8.19 -5.22
CA ALA A 162 17.10 8.35 -5.16
C ALA A 162 17.58 8.08 -3.73
N ALA A 163 18.52 7.14 -3.57
CA ALA A 163 19.24 6.98 -2.32
C ALA A 163 20.13 8.22 -2.11
N TYR A 164 19.82 9.01 -1.08
CA TYR A 164 20.58 10.20 -0.68
C TYR A 164 21.78 9.85 0.18
#